data_AF-A0A8B7UUA5-F1
#
_entry.id   AF-A0A8B7UUA5-F1
#
_cell.length_a   1.000
_cell.length_b   1.000
_cell.length_c   1.000
_cell.angle_alpha   90.00
_cell.angle_beta   90.00
_cell.angle_gamma   90.00
#
_symmetry.space_group_name_H-M   'P 1'
#
loop_
_entity.id
_entity.type
_entity.pdbx_description
1 polymer ?
#
loop_
_entity_poly.entity_id
_entity_poly.type
_entity_poly.pdbx_seq_one_letter_code
_entity_poly.pdbx_strand_id
1 'polypeptide(L)'
;MFFPRNESLSPELVAAASAIAEALPFDKQTTKSELLRQLRQHEEHSRTQKDVKKPKISFSSIISDMKVARPSTARVSTRPEYQIQFDEGADDCHGQEKTADRKKRLRKNLFMGKRLNIFDIKAFAEEAPETETSPSLWEIEFAKQLATVNKQPFQNGFEEMIQWTKEGKLWEFPINNEAGKC
;
A
#
# COMPACT_ATOMS: atom_id res chain seq x y z
N MET A 1 -39.60 37.34 7.03
CA MET A 1 -38.73 36.22 7.44
C MET A 1 -38.68 35.23 6.28
N PHE A 2 -37.55 35.14 5.59
CA PHE A 2 -37.36 34.20 4.48
C PHE A 2 -36.53 33.02 4.99
N PHE A 3 -37.13 31.85 5.09
CA PHE A 3 -36.38 30.60 5.31
C PHE A 3 -35.72 30.22 3.97
N PRO A 4 -34.39 29.97 3.94
CA PRO A 4 -33.75 29.50 2.71
C PRO A 4 -34.32 28.13 2.37
N ARG A 5 -34.79 28.00 1.13
CA ARG A 5 -35.36 26.76 0.58
C ARG A 5 -34.32 25.66 0.65
N ASN A 6 -34.74 24.53 1.19
CA ASN A 6 -33.97 23.29 1.34
C ASN A 6 -33.33 22.88 0.01
N GLU A 7 -32.00 23.00 -0.10
CA GLU A 7 -31.25 22.20 -1.08
C GLU A 7 -31.46 20.73 -0.70
N SER A 8 -32.11 20.00 -1.60
CA SER A 8 -32.39 18.59 -1.38
C SER A 8 -31.09 17.82 -1.51
N LEU A 9 -30.72 17.11 -0.42
CA LEU A 9 -29.72 16.05 -0.48
C LEU A 9 -30.07 15.11 -1.65
N SER A 10 -29.06 14.57 -2.32
CA SER A 10 -29.29 13.64 -3.42
C SER A 10 -30.17 12.47 -2.97
N PRO A 11 -31.12 12.03 -3.82
CA PRO A 11 -32.09 11.00 -3.43
C PRO A 11 -31.42 9.68 -3.03
N GLU A 12 -30.23 9.41 -3.57
CA GLU A 12 -29.37 8.29 -3.22
C GLU A 12 -28.88 8.33 -1.76
N LEU A 13 -28.42 9.49 -1.28
CA LEU A 13 -27.97 9.64 0.12
C LEU A 13 -29.12 9.47 1.11
N VAL A 14 -30.32 9.91 0.71
CA VAL A 14 -31.54 9.72 1.53
C VAL A 14 -31.94 8.25 1.59
N ALA A 15 -31.83 7.53 0.49
CA ALA A 15 -32.07 6.08 0.44
C ALA A 15 -31.04 5.32 1.29
N ALA A 16 -29.76 5.67 1.18
CA ALA A 16 -28.68 5.07 1.96
C ALA A 16 -28.86 5.29 3.48
N ALA A 17 -29.18 6.52 3.90
CA ALA A 17 -29.47 6.82 5.29
C ALA A 17 -30.68 6.03 5.82
N SER A 18 -31.69 5.80 4.97
CA SER A 18 -32.85 4.96 5.32
C SER A 18 -32.46 3.49 5.48
N ALA A 19 -31.65 2.94 4.57
CA ALA A 19 -31.18 1.55 4.65
C ALA A 19 -30.30 1.32 5.89
N ILE A 20 -29.44 2.28 6.25
CA ILE A 20 -28.61 2.20 7.46
C ILE A 20 -29.48 2.25 8.72
N ALA A 21 -30.48 3.12 8.75
CA ALA A 21 -31.42 3.19 9.86
C ALA A 21 -32.25 1.90 10.03
N GLU A 22 -32.50 1.16 8.95
CA GLU A 22 -33.17 -0.15 8.99
C GLU A 22 -32.24 -1.29 9.44
N ALA A 23 -30.94 -1.19 9.16
CA ALA A 23 -29.94 -2.19 9.55
C ALA A 23 -29.54 -2.11 11.03
N LEU A 24 -29.77 -0.97 11.70
CA LEU A 24 -29.42 -0.75 13.09
C LEU A 24 -30.57 -1.11 14.04
N PRO A 25 -30.29 -1.68 15.24
CA PRO A 25 -31.31 -2.06 16.22
C PRO A 25 -31.92 -0.88 16.98
N PHE A 26 -31.67 0.36 16.55
CA PHE A 26 -32.16 1.59 17.20
C PHE A 26 -33.47 2.07 16.57
N ASP A 27 -34.06 3.13 17.15
CA ASP A 27 -35.26 3.73 16.57
C ASP A 27 -34.97 4.29 15.17
N LYS A 28 -35.69 3.75 14.19
CA LYS A 28 -35.46 3.96 12.76
C LYS A 28 -35.66 5.41 12.35
N GLN A 29 -36.65 6.08 12.95
CA GLN A 29 -37.01 7.44 12.57
C GLN A 29 -36.01 8.46 13.12
N THR A 30 -35.62 8.33 14.39
CA THR A 30 -34.61 9.19 15.01
C THR A 30 -33.25 9.03 14.33
N THR A 31 -32.81 7.78 14.12
CA THR A 31 -31.53 7.46 13.46
C THR A 31 -31.47 8.05 12.04
N LYS A 32 -32.52 7.87 11.24
CA LYS A 32 -32.59 8.45 9.89
C LYS A 32 -32.53 9.97 9.92
N SER A 33 -33.30 10.61 10.80
CA SER A 33 -33.32 12.08 10.91
C SER A 33 -31.99 12.66 11.36
N GLU A 34 -31.27 11.96 12.24
CA GLU A 34 -29.97 12.38 12.75
C GLU A 34 -28.88 12.26 11.69
N LEU A 35 -28.84 11.15 10.94
CA LEU A 35 -27.91 10.96 9.82
C LEU A 35 -28.10 12.04 8.74
N LEU A 36 -29.35 12.36 8.39
CA LEU A 36 -29.64 13.41 7.42
C LEU A 36 -29.23 14.80 7.93
N ARG A 37 -29.37 15.07 9.23
CA ARG A 37 -28.91 16.31 9.86
C ARG A 37 -27.38 16.44 9.78
N GLN A 38 -26.65 15.37 10.08
CA GLN A 38 -25.18 15.36 10.01
C GLN A 38 -24.68 15.53 8.57
N LEU A 39 -25.33 14.87 7.60
CA LEU A 39 -24.98 15.01 6.18
C LEU A 39 -25.12 16.46 5.69
N ARG A 40 -26.20 17.15 6.07
CA ARG A 40 -26.41 18.57 5.74
C ARG A 40 -25.31 19.46 6.32
N GLN A 41 -24.95 19.25 7.59
CA GLN A 41 -23.88 19.99 8.23
C GLN A 41 -22.56 19.77 7.49
N HIS A 42 -22.20 18.51 7.21
CA HIS A 42 -20.96 18.20 6.51
C HIS A 42 -20.93 18.77 5.08
N GLU A 43 -22.06 18.78 4.38
CA GLU A 43 -22.15 19.38 3.05
C GLU A 43 -21.89 20.89 3.10
N GLU A 44 -22.51 21.62 4.04
CA GLU A 44 -22.29 23.04 4.26
C GLU A 44 -20.82 23.37 4.63
N HIS A 45 -20.20 22.55 5.48
CA HIS A 45 -18.78 22.71 5.85
C HIS A 45 -17.85 22.37 4.68
N SER A 46 -18.22 21.40 3.84
CA SER A 46 -17.46 21.07 2.63
C SER A 46 -17.61 22.11 1.52
N ARG A 47 -18.78 22.75 1.40
CA ARG A 47 -19.06 23.83 0.45
C ARG A 47 -18.27 25.08 0.82
N THR A 48 -18.29 25.48 2.09
CA THR A 48 -17.46 26.61 2.58
C THR A 48 -15.95 26.35 2.41
N GLN A 49 -15.49 25.11 2.53
CA GLN A 49 -14.10 24.72 2.25
C GLN A 49 -13.76 24.64 0.74
N LYS A 50 -14.76 24.49 -0.14
CA LYS A 50 -14.58 24.53 -1.61
C LYS A 50 -14.58 25.96 -2.16
N ASP A 51 -15.43 26.83 -1.62
CA ASP A 51 -15.52 28.25 -2.02
C ASP A 51 -14.35 29.09 -1.50
N VAL A 52 -13.86 28.80 -0.28
CA VAL A 52 -12.54 29.27 0.14
C VAL A 52 -11.53 28.37 -0.54
N LYS A 53 -11.13 28.72 -1.78
CA LYS A 53 -9.97 28.19 -2.49
C LYS A 53 -8.96 27.65 -1.48
N LYS A 54 -8.81 26.32 -1.39
CA LYS A 54 -7.71 25.70 -0.64
C LYS A 54 -6.48 26.56 -0.88
N PRO A 55 -5.89 27.23 0.12
CA PRO A 55 -4.61 27.84 -0.12
C PRO A 55 -3.73 26.70 -0.60
N LYS A 56 -3.29 26.75 -1.86
CA LYS A 56 -2.19 25.92 -2.35
C LYS A 56 -1.01 26.43 -1.56
N ILE A 57 -0.86 25.94 -0.34
CA ILE A 57 0.27 26.26 0.49
C ILE A 57 1.44 25.62 -0.24
N SER A 58 2.16 26.42 -1.02
CA SER A 58 3.34 25.96 -1.72
C SER A 58 4.37 25.62 -0.64
N PHE A 59 4.83 24.37 -0.62
CA PHE A 59 5.85 23.92 0.33
C PHE A 59 7.11 24.79 0.24
N SER A 60 7.38 25.40 -0.91
CA SER A 60 8.44 26.41 -1.07
C SER A 60 8.24 27.65 -0.19
N SER A 61 7.01 28.15 -0.05
CA SER A 61 6.73 29.29 0.84
C SER A 61 6.91 28.91 2.30
N ILE A 62 6.47 27.72 2.71
CA ILE A 62 6.64 27.22 4.09
C ILE A 62 8.12 27.06 4.45
N ILE A 63 8.91 26.46 3.55
CA ILE A 63 10.33 26.18 3.80
C ILE A 63 11.17 27.46 3.73
N SER A 64 10.77 28.45 2.93
CA SER A 64 11.48 29.74 2.83
C SER A 64 11.41 30.54 4.13
N ASP A 65 10.29 30.46 4.86
CA ASP A 65 10.13 31.15 6.14
C ASP A 65 10.74 30.38 7.33
N MET A 66 11.17 29.12 7.12
CA MET A 66 11.79 28.28 8.14
C MET A 66 13.24 28.72 8.41
N LYS A 67 13.43 29.60 9.40
CA LYS A 67 14.77 30.00 9.86
C LYS A 67 15.37 28.96 10.82
N VAL A 68 16.18 28.03 10.30
CA VAL A 68 16.90 27.05 11.10
C VAL A 68 18.13 27.71 11.74
N ALA A 69 18.03 28.10 13.00
CA ALA A 69 19.20 28.50 13.79
C ALA A 69 20.10 27.27 13.98
N ARG A 70 21.37 27.35 13.54
CA ARG A 70 22.39 26.33 13.78
C ARG A 70 22.81 26.46 15.26
N PRO A 71 22.49 25.52 16.17
CA PRO A 71 22.91 25.65 17.56
C PRO A 71 24.44 25.51 17.62
N SER A 72 25.14 26.56 18.03
CA SER A 72 26.60 26.60 18.23
C SER A 72 27.07 25.86 19.48
N THR A 73 26.14 25.35 20.29
CA THR A 73 26.45 24.65 21.53
C THR A 73 26.22 23.15 21.33
N ALA A 74 27.24 22.36 21.69
CA ALA A 74 27.17 20.90 21.71
C ALA A 74 25.92 20.47 22.50
N ARG A 75 24.92 19.91 21.80
CA ARG A 75 23.69 19.43 22.42
C ARG A 75 24.03 18.23 23.31
N VAL A 76 23.91 18.39 24.62
CA VAL A 76 23.71 17.27 25.53
C VAL A 76 22.36 16.66 25.15
N SER A 77 22.40 15.48 24.55
CA SER A 77 21.23 14.76 24.06
C SER A 77 20.43 14.20 25.23
N THR A 78 19.40 14.90 25.70
CA THR A 78 18.39 14.27 26.55
C THR A 78 17.51 13.39 25.65
N ARG A 79 17.75 12.08 25.72
CA ARG A 79 17.08 11.06 24.91
C ARG A 79 15.63 10.88 25.42
N PRO A 80 14.60 10.83 24.55
CA PRO A 80 13.23 10.51 24.96
C PRO A 80 13.10 9.06 25.43
N GLU A 81 12.31 8.83 26.49
CA GLU A 81 12.19 7.52 27.18
C GLU A 81 11.66 6.37 26.31
N TYR A 82 10.92 6.67 25.23
CA TYR A 82 10.26 5.65 24.38
C TYR A 82 10.97 5.40 23.05
N GLN A 83 12.24 5.80 22.90
CA GLN A 83 12.98 5.51 21.68
C GLN A 83 13.35 4.03 21.65
N ILE A 84 12.91 3.31 20.61
CA ILE A 84 13.32 1.93 20.32
C ILE A 84 14.86 1.89 20.36
N GLN A 85 15.40 1.25 21.38
CA GLN A 85 16.82 0.97 21.47
C GLN A 85 17.08 -0.23 20.57
N PHE A 86 17.63 0.04 19.39
CA PHE A 86 18.34 -1.01 18.68
C PHE A 86 19.52 -1.38 19.56
N ASP A 87 19.56 -2.64 20.01
CA ASP A 87 20.72 -3.22 20.65
C ASP A 87 21.80 -3.37 19.57
N GLU A 88 22.44 -2.25 19.23
CA GLU A 88 23.64 -2.23 18.40
C GLU A 88 24.76 -2.75 19.30
N GLY A 89 24.72 -4.06 19.58
CA GLY A 89 25.69 -4.74 20.39
C GLY A 89 27.07 -4.45 19.84
N ALA A 90 27.86 -3.73 20.62
CA ALA A 90 29.26 -3.47 20.35
C ALA A 90 29.96 -4.83 20.30
N ASP A 91 30.25 -5.30 19.09
CA ASP A 91 31.16 -6.42 18.94
C ASP A 91 32.55 -5.92 19.35
N ASP A 92 33.10 -6.60 20.36
CA ASP A 92 34.44 -6.43 20.89
C ASP A 92 35.48 -6.36 19.76
N CYS A 93 36.01 -5.16 19.53
CA CYS A 93 37.29 -4.97 18.89
C CYS A 93 38.05 -3.94 19.75
N HIS A 94 38.91 -4.44 20.62
CA HIS A 94 39.87 -3.63 21.36
C HIS A 94 40.66 -2.70 20.42
N GLY A 95 40.82 -1.44 20.84
CA GLY A 95 41.90 -0.58 20.38
C GLY A 95 41.53 0.50 19.36
N GLN A 96 41.40 1.73 19.88
CA GLN A 96 41.83 3.00 19.28
C GLN A 96 41.45 3.34 17.82
N GLU A 97 40.54 4.32 17.65
CA GLU A 97 40.74 5.59 16.90
C GLU A 97 39.39 6.18 16.47
N LYS A 98 38.88 7.13 17.26
CA LYS A 98 37.52 7.68 17.15
C LYS A 98 37.29 8.67 15.98
N THR A 99 38.19 8.77 15.00
CA THR A 99 38.07 9.74 13.89
C THR A 99 38.08 9.13 12.48
N ALA A 100 38.47 7.86 12.31
CA ALA A 100 38.48 7.17 11.01
C ALA A 100 37.19 6.36 10.71
N ASP A 101 36.35 6.12 11.71
CA ASP A 101 35.28 5.10 11.66
C ASP A 101 34.10 5.43 10.74
N ARG A 102 33.84 6.71 10.46
CA ARG A 102 32.74 7.07 9.56
C ARG A 102 32.98 6.60 8.12
N LYS A 103 34.25 6.60 7.66
CA LYS A 103 34.63 6.04 6.35
C LYS A 103 34.61 4.51 6.33
N LYS A 104 34.87 3.83 7.46
CA LYS A 104 34.77 2.36 7.58
C LYS A 104 33.33 1.87 7.67
N ARG A 105 32.41 2.63 8.31
CA ARG A 105 30.96 2.34 8.30
C ARG A 105 30.35 2.41 6.89
N LEU A 106 30.83 3.31 6.04
CA LEU A 106 30.35 3.45 4.65
C LEU A 106 30.76 2.29 3.72
N ARG A 107 31.72 1.44 4.13
CA ARG A 107 32.19 0.29 3.33
C ARG A 107 31.57 -1.04 3.77
N LYS A 108 30.51 -1.03 4.56
CA LYS A 108 29.80 -2.24 4.98
C LYS A 108 28.62 -2.48 4.03
N ASN A 109 28.52 -3.69 3.47
CA ASN A 109 27.40 -4.07 2.61
C ASN A 109 26.10 -4.14 3.42
N LEU A 110 24.96 -3.84 2.77
CA LEU A 110 23.63 -3.83 3.42
C LEU A 110 23.25 -5.17 4.07
N PHE A 111 23.80 -6.26 3.55
CA PHE A 111 23.56 -7.62 4.05
C PHE A 111 24.58 -8.08 5.11
N MET A 112 25.60 -7.27 5.41
CA MET A 112 26.61 -7.58 6.44
C MET A 112 26.19 -6.93 7.76
N GLY A 113 25.60 -7.71 8.66
CA GLY A 113 25.17 -7.26 9.98
C GLY A 113 24.42 -8.32 10.76
N LYS A 114 24.09 -8.00 12.01
CA LYS A 114 23.23 -8.85 12.86
C LYS A 114 21.83 -8.91 12.22
N ARG A 115 21.36 -10.12 11.90
CA ARG A 115 20.02 -10.38 11.34
C ARG A 115 19.09 -10.90 12.43
N LEU A 116 17.79 -10.85 12.17
CA LEU A 116 16.79 -11.50 13.01
C LEU A 116 16.94 -13.02 12.86
N ASN A 117 17.48 -13.67 13.89
CA ASN A 117 17.67 -15.13 13.94
C ASN A 117 16.40 -15.84 14.44
N ILE A 118 15.24 -15.50 13.88
CA ILE A 118 13.94 -16.13 14.22
C ILE A 118 13.78 -17.43 13.43
N PHE A 119 14.24 -17.44 12.18
CA PHE A 119 14.21 -18.60 11.32
C PHE A 119 15.62 -19.20 11.22
N ASP A 120 15.73 -20.46 11.65
CA ASP A 120 16.92 -21.28 11.40
C ASP A 120 17.07 -21.51 9.90
N ILE A 121 18.30 -21.48 9.41
CA ILE A 121 18.62 -21.73 7.99
C ILE A 121 18.48 -23.23 7.65
N LYS A 122 17.78 -24.02 8.46
CA LYS A 122 17.50 -25.40 8.11
C LYS A 122 16.78 -25.37 6.78
N ALA A 123 17.44 -25.93 5.77
CA ALA A 123 16.85 -26.17 4.47
C ALA A 123 15.56 -26.93 4.74
N PHE A 124 14.42 -26.28 4.51
CA PHE A 124 13.16 -26.97 4.30
C PHE A 124 13.40 -27.84 3.06
N ALA A 125 13.91 -29.04 3.29
CA ALA A 125 13.75 -30.15 2.38
C ALA A 125 12.29 -30.54 2.55
N GLU A 126 11.41 -29.80 1.87
CA GLU A 126 10.01 -30.16 1.79
C GLU A 126 9.94 -31.44 0.96
N GLU A 127 9.76 -32.53 1.70
CA GLU A 127 9.25 -33.81 1.21
C GLU A 127 8.05 -33.52 0.30
N ALA A 128 8.07 -34.14 -0.88
CA ALA A 128 7.27 -33.78 -2.05
C ALA A 128 5.86 -33.25 -1.69
N PRO A 129 5.49 -32.03 -2.12
CA PRO A 129 4.18 -31.47 -1.79
C PRO A 129 3.08 -32.38 -2.33
N GLU A 130 2.07 -32.64 -1.51
CA GLU A 130 0.92 -33.48 -1.84
C GLU A 130 0.19 -32.92 -3.08
N THR A 131 0.48 -33.46 -4.27
CA THR A 131 -0.13 -33.02 -5.54
C THR A 131 -1.57 -33.49 -5.72
N GLU A 132 -2.19 -34.07 -4.69
CA GLU A 132 -3.50 -34.75 -4.82
C GLU A 132 -4.69 -33.81 -4.61
N THR A 133 -4.51 -32.65 -4.00
CA THR A 133 -5.60 -31.69 -3.78
C THR A 133 -5.65 -30.64 -4.89
N SER A 134 -6.84 -30.43 -5.46
CA SER A 134 -7.09 -29.31 -6.36
C SER A 134 -6.67 -27.98 -5.70
N PRO A 135 -6.00 -27.07 -6.43
CA PRO A 135 -5.52 -25.81 -5.87
C PRO A 135 -6.63 -25.06 -5.13
N SER A 136 -6.27 -24.48 -3.99
CA SER A 136 -7.20 -23.64 -3.23
C SER A 136 -7.61 -22.42 -4.05
N LEU A 137 -8.82 -21.90 -3.83
CA LEU A 137 -9.28 -20.65 -4.46
C LEU A 137 -8.27 -19.51 -4.26
N TRP A 138 -7.63 -19.46 -3.10
CA TRP A 138 -6.60 -18.46 -2.78
C TRP A 138 -5.36 -18.60 -3.67
N GLU A 139 -4.94 -19.83 -3.97
CA GLU A 139 -3.80 -20.11 -4.84
C GLU A 139 -4.12 -19.70 -6.28
N ILE A 140 -5.34 -19.96 -6.74
CA ILE A 140 -5.80 -19.60 -8.08
C ILE A 140 -5.82 -18.07 -8.26
N GLU A 141 -6.46 -17.35 -7.34
CA GLU A 141 -6.51 -15.87 -7.43
C GLU A 141 -5.12 -15.25 -7.25
N PHE A 142 -4.28 -15.81 -6.38
CA PHE A 142 -2.90 -15.36 -6.23
C PHE A 142 -2.07 -15.61 -7.51
N ALA A 143 -2.18 -16.78 -8.12
CA ALA A 143 -1.52 -17.09 -9.39
C ALA A 143 -1.96 -16.14 -10.52
N LYS A 144 -3.23 -15.76 -10.55
CA LYS A 144 -3.77 -14.77 -11.50
C LYS A 144 -3.19 -13.36 -11.26
N GLN A 145 -2.98 -12.96 -10.01
CA GLN A 145 -2.30 -11.71 -9.69
C GLN A 145 -0.84 -11.73 -10.16
N LEU A 146 -0.11 -12.80 -9.89
CA LEU A 146 1.27 -12.99 -10.37
C LEU A 146 1.35 -12.94 -11.90
N ALA A 147 0.44 -13.62 -12.59
CA ALA A 147 0.37 -13.59 -14.05
C ALA A 147 0.13 -12.16 -14.56
N THR A 148 -0.67 -11.35 -13.85
CA THR A 148 -0.97 -9.97 -14.24
C THR A 148 0.25 -9.05 -14.10
N VAL A 149 1.09 -9.24 -13.08
CA VAL A 149 2.35 -8.49 -12.94
C VAL A 149 3.29 -8.73 -14.12
N ASN A 150 3.27 -9.94 -14.67
CA ASN A 150 4.09 -10.31 -15.83
C ASN A 150 3.45 -9.96 -17.18
N LYS A 151 2.20 -9.46 -17.22
CA LYS A 151 1.55 -9.06 -18.49
C LYS A 151 2.19 -7.78 -19.02
N GLN A 152 2.90 -7.92 -20.13
CA GLN A 152 3.47 -6.80 -20.88
C GLN A 152 2.77 -6.71 -22.25
N PRO A 153 2.68 -5.50 -22.85
CA PRO A 153 2.26 -5.37 -24.24
C PRO A 153 3.26 -6.09 -25.14
N PHE A 154 2.77 -6.73 -26.20
CA PHE A 154 3.62 -7.44 -27.15
C PHE A 154 4.63 -6.48 -27.78
N GLN A 155 5.91 -6.79 -27.66
CA GLN A 155 6.98 -5.95 -28.18
C GLN A 155 7.26 -6.24 -29.67
N ASN A 156 6.86 -7.43 -30.13
CA ASN A 156 7.17 -7.94 -31.46
C ASN A 156 6.05 -8.86 -31.98
N GLY A 157 5.88 -8.95 -33.30
CA GLY A 157 4.89 -9.85 -33.93
C GLY A 157 5.17 -11.34 -33.68
N PHE A 158 6.43 -11.72 -33.42
CA PHE A 158 6.74 -13.08 -32.97
C PHE A 158 6.09 -13.42 -31.62
N GLU A 159 6.00 -12.46 -30.70
CA GLU A 159 5.38 -12.67 -29.39
C GLU A 159 3.87 -12.90 -29.53
N GLU A 160 3.23 -12.17 -30.44
CA GLU A 160 1.83 -12.37 -30.80
C GLU A 160 1.60 -13.76 -31.42
N MET A 161 2.46 -14.19 -32.36
CA MET A 161 2.39 -15.55 -32.92
C MET A 161 2.59 -16.63 -31.85
N ILE A 162 3.52 -16.43 -30.91
CA ILE A 162 3.72 -17.34 -29.78
C ILE A 162 2.47 -17.40 -28.91
N GLN A 163 1.86 -16.25 -28.61
CA GLN A 163 0.64 -16.19 -27.81
C GLN A 163 -0.53 -16.88 -28.52
N TRP A 164 -0.71 -16.66 -29.82
CA TRP A 164 -1.72 -17.36 -30.61
C TRP A 164 -1.48 -18.86 -30.70
N THR A 165 -0.21 -19.30 -30.73
CA THR A 165 0.13 -20.73 -30.68
C THR A 165 -0.26 -21.31 -29.32
N LYS A 166 0.05 -20.63 -28.20
CA LYS A 166 -0.38 -21.04 -26.84
C LYS A 166 -1.89 -21.04 -26.67
N GLU A 167 -2.60 -20.13 -27.33
CA GLU A 167 -4.07 -20.06 -27.35
C GLU A 167 -4.70 -21.08 -28.31
N GLY A 168 -3.92 -21.82 -29.09
CA GLY A 168 -4.41 -22.79 -30.08
C GLY A 168 -5.04 -22.16 -31.34
N LYS A 169 -4.80 -20.86 -31.57
CA LYS A 169 -5.26 -20.15 -32.77
C LYS A 169 -4.35 -20.39 -33.98
N LEU A 170 -3.06 -20.59 -33.74
CA LEU A 170 -2.08 -20.91 -34.77
C LEU A 170 -1.75 -22.41 -34.73
N TRP A 171 -1.45 -22.99 -35.88
CA TRP A 171 -0.98 -24.38 -35.96
C TRP A 171 0.39 -24.50 -35.30
N GLU A 172 0.60 -25.59 -34.54
CA GLU A 172 1.91 -25.94 -34.04
C GLU A 172 2.78 -26.47 -35.18
N PHE A 173 4.05 -26.05 -35.20
CA PHE A 173 5.02 -26.45 -36.20
C PHE A 173 6.03 -27.43 -35.60
N PRO A 174 6.46 -28.47 -36.35
CA PRO A 174 6.10 -28.81 -37.73
C PRO A 174 4.66 -29.33 -37.87
N ILE A 175 4.00 -29.02 -38.99
CA ILE A 175 2.59 -29.38 -39.23
C ILE A 175 2.42 -30.91 -39.20
N ASN A 176 1.56 -31.39 -38.29
CA ASN A 176 1.12 -32.78 -38.24
C ASN A 176 -0.33 -32.89 -38.73
N ASN A 177 -0.56 -33.60 -39.84
CA ASN A 177 -1.88 -33.79 -40.47
C ASN A 177 -2.85 -34.67 -39.65
N GLU A 178 -2.39 -35.21 -38.52
CA GLU A 178 -3.19 -36.02 -37.58
C GLU A 178 -3.51 -35.28 -36.28
N ALA A 179 -3.02 -34.05 -36.09
CA ALA A 179 -3.33 -33.25 -34.91
C ALA A 179 -4.83 -32.92 -34.86
N GLY A 180 -5.51 -33.35 -33.79
CA GLY A 180 -6.95 -33.13 -33.59
C GLY A 180 -7.87 -34.17 -34.25
N LYS A 181 -7.33 -35.25 -34.86
CA LYS A 181 -8.12 -36.44 -35.19
C LYS A 181 -8.28 -37.31 -33.94
N CYS A 182 -9.36 -37.06 -33.20
CA CYS A 182 -9.86 -37.91 -32.12
C CYS A 182 -11.19 -38.54 -32.56
#